data_AF-A0A7S0MXF8-F1
#
_entry.id   AF-A0A7S0MXF8-F1
#
_cell.length_a   1.000
_cell.length_b   1.000
_cell.length_c   1.000
_cell.angle_alpha   90.00
_cell.angle_beta   90.00
_cell.angle_gamma   90.00
#
_symmetry.space_group_name_H-M   'P 1'
#
loop_
_entity.id
_entity.type
_entity.pdbx_description
1 polymer ?
#
loop_
_entity_poly.entity_id
_entity_poly.type
_entity_poly.pdbx_seq_one_letter_code
_entity_poly.pdbx_strand_id
1 'polypeptide(L)'
;NLSFSFEPYWYGTAEFSVVALDDGGTERGGEDRSQPHTFAIVVLPVNQAPTFDLVSSTVTVLEGSGRASVVFAVNISDGFRDGDGDLHFVVRQVGSNSTDFYDASSA
;
A
#
# COMPACT_ATOMS: atom_id res chain seq x y z
N ASN A 1 1.22 -31.77 -2.34
CA ASN A 1 0.68 -30.51 -2.90
C ASN A 1 1.68 -29.41 -2.56
N LEU A 2 2.04 -28.55 -3.51
CA LEU A 2 2.95 -27.43 -3.29
C LEU A 2 2.12 -26.17 -3.05
N SER A 3 2.41 -25.41 -2.01
CA SER A 3 1.67 -24.20 -1.64
C SER A 3 2.59 -23.02 -1.39
N PHE A 4 2.17 -21.83 -1.83
CA PHE A 4 2.86 -20.57 -1.63
C PHE A 4 1.92 -19.58 -0.93
N SER A 5 2.49 -18.66 -0.16
CA SER A 5 1.79 -17.55 0.48
C SER A 5 2.52 -16.26 0.11
N PHE A 6 1.78 -15.28 -0.41
CA PHE A 6 2.30 -13.94 -0.64
C PHE A 6 1.96 -13.05 0.55
N GLU A 7 2.81 -12.06 0.81
CA GLU A 7 2.48 -10.99 1.74
C GLU A 7 1.23 -10.24 1.25
N PRO A 8 0.38 -9.72 2.17
CA PRO A 8 -0.72 -8.85 1.79
C PRO A 8 -0.23 -7.72 0.88
N TYR A 9 -1.04 -7.41 -0.14
CA TYR A 9 -0.80 -6.33 -1.10
C TYR A 9 0.45 -6.50 -1.99
N TRP A 10 1.08 -7.67 -2.02
CA TRP A 10 2.13 -7.92 -2.99
C TRP A 10 1.55 -8.11 -4.40
N TYR A 11 2.17 -7.47 -5.39
CA TYR A 11 1.94 -7.70 -6.82
C TYR A 11 3.28 -7.81 -7.53
N GLY A 12 3.29 -8.44 -8.70
CA GLY A 12 4.49 -8.64 -9.50
C GLY A 12 4.66 -10.08 -9.94
N THR A 13 5.87 -10.40 -10.37
CA THR A 13 6.24 -11.72 -10.89
C THR A 13 7.25 -12.38 -9.96
N ALA A 14 6.94 -13.61 -9.54
CA ALA A 14 7.87 -14.45 -8.78
C ALA A 14 8.23 -15.67 -9.64
N GLU A 15 9.51 -15.83 -9.95
CA GLU A 15 10.04 -16.97 -10.68
C GLU A 15 10.53 -18.05 -9.70
N PHE A 16 10.18 -19.30 -9.99
CA PHE A 16 10.54 -20.45 -9.18
C PHE A 16 11.28 -21.46 -10.05
N SER A 17 12.29 -22.11 -9.46
CA SER A 17 12.98 -23.26 -10.03
C SER A 17 12.74 -24.47 -9.14
N VAL A 18 12.22 -25.56 -9.70
CA VAL A 18 11.93 -26.79 -8.99
C VAL A 18 12.70 -27.96 -9.55
N VAL A 19 13.12 -28.85 -8.65
CA VAL A 19 13.81 -30.09 -8.96
C VAL A 19 13.13 -31.19 -8.15
N ALA A 20 12.79 -32.30 -8.78
CA ALA A 20 12.34 -33.50 -8.08
C ALA A 20 13.57 -34.29 -7.58
N LEU A 21 13.47 -34.82 -6.36
CA LEU A 21 14.46 -35.73 -5.81
C LEU A 21 13.79 -37.07 -5.49
N ASP A 22 14.43 -38.18 -5.84
CA ASP A 22 14.10 -39.50 -5.32
C ASP A 22 15.09 -39.93 -4.21
N ASP A 23 14.83 -41.09 -3.60
CA ASP A 23 15.64 -41.66 -2.51
C ASP A 23 16.45 -42.89 -2.95
N GLY A 24 16.57 -43.12 -4.27
CA GLY A 24 17.16 -44.32 -4.85
C GLY A 24 18.70 -44.39 -4.78
N GLY A 25 19.36 -43.24 -4.62
CA GLY A 25 20.82 -43.13 -4.55
C GLY A 25 21.50 -43.13 -5.92
N THR A 26 22.59 -42.37 -6.06
CA THR A 26 23.32 -42.23 -7.33
C THR A 26 24.28 -43.39 -7.65
N GLU A 27 24.14 -44.55 -7.02
CA GLU A 27 25.05 -45.68 -7.23
C GLU A 27 24.94 -46.23 -8.66
N ARG A 28 26.04 -46.79 -9.18
CA ARG A 28 26.11 -47.38 -10.52
C ARG A 28 25.71 -46.43 -11.66
N GLY A 29 25.81 -45.11 -11.44
CA GLY A 29 25.46 -44.09 -12.43
C GLY A 29 23.98 -43.68 -12.43
N GLY A 30 23.25 -43.93 -11.33
CA GLY A 30 21.91 -43.37 -11.14
C GLY A 30 21.91 -41.84 -11.01
N GLU A 31 20.79 -41.21 -11.38
CA GLU A 31 20.52 -39.78 -11.18
C GLU A 31 19.27 -39.59 -10.33
N ASP A 32 19.46 -39.13 -9.10
CA ASP A 32 18.35 -38.94 -8.14
C ASP A 32 17.68 -37.56 -8.27
N ARG A 33 18.11 -36.75 -9.24
CA ARG A 33 17.66 -35.36 -9.42
C ARG A 33 17.17 -35.16 -10.83
N SER A 34 15.95 -34.62 -10.97
CA SER A 34 15.45 -34.20 -12.27
C SER A 34 16.26 -33.02 -12.83
N GLN A 35 16.04 -32.70 -14.11
CA GLN A 35 16.41 -31.38 -14.60
C GLN A 35 15.57 -30.29 -13.90
N PRO A 36 16.12 -29.08 -13.68
CA PRO A 36 15.36 -27.97 -13.14
C PRO A 36 14.23 -27.56 -14.09
N HIS A 37 13.04 -27.34 -13.54
CA HIS A 37 11.91 -26.76 -14.25
C HIS A 37 11.60 -25.39 -13.65
N THR A 38 11.43 -24.39 -14.51
CA THR A 38 11.05 -23.04 -14.08
C THR A 38 9.58 -22.77 -14.35
N PHE A 39 8.96 -22.02 -13.44
CA PHE A 39 7.63 -21.44 -13.66
C PHE A 39 7.54 -20.10 -12.95
N ALA A 40 6.60 -19.26 -13.40
CA ALA A 40 6.34 -17.96 -12.81
C ALA A 40 4.95 -17.92 -12.19
N ILE A 41 4.84 -17.25 -11.05
CA ILE A 41 3.56 -16.81 -10.50
C ILE A 41 3.47 -15.31 -10.73
N VAL A 42 2.44 -14.88 -11.47
CA VAL A 42 2.14 -13.47 -11.72
C VAL A 42 0.96 -13.07 -10.86
N VAL A 43 1.17 -12.12 -9.95
CA VAL A 43 0.11 -11.50 -9.15
C VAL A 43 -0.17 -10.12 -9.72
N LEU A 44 -1.37 -9.94 -10.24
CA LEU A 44 -1.80 -8.68 -10.83
C LEU A 44 -2.07 -7.64 -9.73
N PRO A 45 -1.71 -6.35 -9.94
CA PRO A 45 -2.05 -5.30 -9.00
C PRO A 45 -3.57 -5.12 -8.93
N VAL A 46 -4.07 -4.85 -7.72
CA VAL A 46 -5.46 -4.46 -7.47
C VAL A 46 -5.44 -3.08 -6.85
N ASN A 47 -6.26 -2.17 -7.37
CA ASN A 47 -6.35 -0.81 -6.83
C ASN A 47 -6.79 -0.84 -5.36
N GLN A 48 -5.97 -0.28 -4.49
CA GLN A 48 -6.26 -0.10 -3.08
C GLN A 48 -6.82 1.31 -2.86
N ALA A 49 -7.80 1.46 -1.97
CA ALA A 49 -8.38 2.77 -1.69
C ALA A 49 -7.38 3.64 -0.91
N PRO A 50 -7.39 4.97 -1.11
CA PRO A 50 -6.59 5.87 -0.30
C PRO A 50 -7.06 5.88 1.16
N THR A 51 -6.14 6.06 2.09
CA THR A 51 -6.40 6.08 3.54
C THR A 51 -5.64 7.20 4.23
N PHE A 52 -6.16 7.67 5.36
CA PHE A 52 -5.46 8.56 6.28
C PHE A 52 -6.12 8.47 7.66
N ASP A 53 -5.37 8.81 8.71
CA ASP A 53 -5.87 8.93 10.06
C ASP A 53 -6.00 10.41 10.43
N LEU A 54 -7.16 10.80 10.98
CA LEU A 54 -7.33 12.15 11.53
C LEU A 54 -6.52 12.29 12.82
N VAL A 55 -5.69 13.34 12.90
CA VAL A 55 -4.98 13.69 14.14
C VAL A 55 -5.96 14.16 15.20
N SER A 56 -6.96 14.95 14.78
CA SER A 56 -8.06 15.40 15.63
C SER A 56 -9.29 15.67 14.79
N SER A 57 -10.47 15.33 15.34
CA SER A 57 -11.76 15.70 14.76
C SER A 57 -12.16 17.15 15.08
N THR A 58 -11.44 17.80 16.00
CA THR A 58 -11.70 19.18 16.43
C THR A 58 -10.41 19.97 16.48
N VAL A 59 -10.46 21.17 15.91
CA VAL A 59 -9.37 22.14 15.97
C VAL A 59 -9.88 23.36 16.72
N THR A 60 -9.23 23.70 17.83
CA THR A 60 -9.55 24.90 18.61
C THR A 60 -8.50 25.96 18.33
N VAL A 61 -8.95 27.12 17.86
CA VAL A 61 -8.11 28.30 17.63
C VAL A 61 -8.73 29.46 18.40
N LEU A 62 -7.91 30.23 19.10
CA LEU A 62 -8.38 31.41 19.82
C LEU A 62 -8.66 32.55 18.84
N GLU A 63 -9.71 33.33 19.09
CA GLU A 63 -9.95 34.55 18.33
C GLU A 63 -8.73 35.49 18.39
N GLY A 64 -8.39 36.12 17.26
CA GLY A 64 -7.25 37.05 17.18
C GLY A 64 -5.86 36.39 17.12
N SER A 65 -5.76 35.05 17.07
CA SER A 65 -4.46 34.36 16.97
C SER A 65 -3.74 34.53 15.62
N GLY A 66 -4.36 35.18 14.64
CA GLY A 66 -3.87 35.24 13.27
C GLY A 66 -4.01 33.89 12.54
N ARG A 67 -3.11 33.62 11.60
CA ARG A 67 -3.13 32.38 10.80
C ARG A 67 -2.78 31.16 11.65
N ALA A 68 -3.64 30.15 11.63
CA ALA A 68 -3.36 28.84 12.24
C ALA A 68 -2.84 27.87 11.17
N SER A 69 -1.82 27.07 11.53
CA SER A 69 -1.37 25.92 10.73
C SER A 69 -1.58 24.67 11.57
N VAL A 70 -2.29 23.69 11.00
CA VAL A 70 -2.72 22.50 11.72
C VAL A 70 -2.45 21.28 10.88
N VAL A 71 -1.76 20.30 11.47
CA VAL A 71 -1.67 18.96 10.92
C VAL A 71 -2.99 18.27 11.22
N PHE A 72 -3.81 18.04 10.20
CA PHE A 72 -5.13 17.44 10.37
C PHE A 72 -5.13 15.92 10.14
N ALA A 73 -4.17 15.40 9.37
CA ALA A 73 -4.07 13.99 9.02
C ALA A 73 -2.64 13.46 9.08
N VAL A 74 -2.51 12.17 9.42
CA VAL A 74 -1.27 11.37 9.42
C VAL A 74 -1.54 10.01 8.76
N ASN A 75 -0.51 9.18 8.62
CA ASN A 75 -0.62 7.84 8.01
C ASN A 75 -1.31 7.88 6.63
N ILE A 76 -0.98 8.91 5.84
CA ILE A 76 -1.57 9.15 4.53
C ILE A 76 -0.99 8.12 3.55
N SER A 77 -1.88 7.41 2.85
CA SER A 77 -1.54 6.49 1.78
C SER A 77 -2.50 6.69 0.61
N ASP A 78 -1.96 6.62 -0.60
CA ASP A 78 -2.67 6.59 -1.87
C ASP A 78 -3.23 5.21 -2.21
N GLY A 79 -2.97 4.22 -1.35
CA GLY A 79 -3.28 2.82 -1.56
C GLY A 79 -2.13 2.03 -2.18
N PHE A 80 -1.17 2.65 -2.86
CA PHE A 80 -0.04 1.94 -3.47
C PHE A 80 1.10 1.74 -2.48
N ARG A 81 1.83 0.62 -2.61
CA ARG A 81 3.02 0.35 -1.79
C ARG A 81 4.20 1.26 -2.16
N ASP A 82 4.20 1.74 -3.40
CA ASP A 82 5.32 2.49 -3.96
C ASP A 82 5.20 4.00 -3.68
N GLY A 83 4.05 4.45 -3.15
CA GLY A 83 3.81 5.82 -2.68
C GLY A 83 3.96 6.89 -3.76
N ASP A 84 3.73 6.53 -5.03
CA ASP A 84 3.95 7.39 -6.19
C ASP A 84 2.68 8.07 -6.72
N GLY A 85 1.54 7.86 -6.07
CA GLY A 85 0.25 8.45 -6.43
C GLY A 85 0.07 9.86 -5.90
N ASP A 86 -0.42 10.75 -6.77
CA ASP A 86 -0.86 12.08 -6.37
C ASP A 86 -2.20 11.99 -5.61
N LEU A 87 -2.21 12.52 -4.38
CA LEU A 87 -3.42 12.66 -3.57
C LEU A 87 -3.91 14.10 -3.54
N HIS A 88 -5.21 14.29 -3.77
CA HIS A 88 -5.88 15.58 -3.63
C HIS A 88 -6.96 15.51 -2.54
N PHE A 89 -6.84 16.35 -1.51
CA PHE A 89 -7.87 16.49 -0.47
C PHE A 89 -8.89 17.54 -0.88
N VAL A 90 -10.16 17.18 -0.88
CA VAL A 90 -11.27 18.13 -1.03
C VAL A 90 -11.80 18.47 0.35
N VAL A 91 -11.61 19.73 0.78
CA VAL A 91 -12.13 20.23 2.06
C VAL A 91 -13.36 21.07 1.80
N ARG A 92 -14.48 20.74 2.47
CA ARG A 92 -15.73 21.49 2.38
C ARG A 92 -16.22 21.85 3.77
N GLN A 93 -16.51 23.12 3.99
CA GLN A 93 -17.19 23.56 5.20
C GLN A 93 -18.63 23.00 5.22
N VAL A 94 -19.00 22.30 6.29
CA VAL A 94 -20.32 21.65 6.43
C VAL A 94 -21.29 22.47 7.30
N GLY A 95 -20.77 23.40 8.12
CA GLY A 95 -21.56 24.31 8.94
C GLY A 95 -20.67 25.33 9.66
N SER A 96 -21.27 26.42 10.11
CA SER A 96 -20.58 27.44 10.90
C SER A 96 -21.52 28.18 11.84
N ASN A 97 -21.02 28.55 13.01
CA ASN A 97 -21.64 29.56 13.86
C ASN A 97 -21.00 30.95 13.70
N SER A 98 -20.02 31.09 12.80
CA SER A 98 -19.30 32.32 12.48
C SER A 98 -19.22 32.57 10.97
N THR A 99 -19.28 33.83 10.56
CA THR A 99 -19.10 34.26 9.17
C THR A 99 -17.63 34.52 8.80
N ASP A 100 -16.70 34.35 9.75
CA ASP A 100 -15.29 34.78 9.60
C ASP A 100 -14.39 33.73 8.90
N PHE A 101 -14.94 32.59 8.50
CA PHE A 101 -14.23 31.63 7.66
C PHE A 101 -14.36 32.06 6.18
N TYR A 102 -13.36 32.79 5.69
CA TYR A 102 -13.18 32.99 4.26
C TYR A 102 -12.62 31.70 3.65
N ASP A 103 -13.37 31.08 2.74
CA ASP A 103 -12.87 30.02 1.87
C ASP A 103 -11.71 30.60 1.03
N ALA A 104 -10.48 30.24 1.38
CA ALA A 104 -9.33 30.60 0.58
C ALA A 104 -9.26 29.65 -0.61
N SER A 105 -10.05 29.92 -1.66
CA SER A 105 -9.75 29.37 -2.97
C SER A 105 -8.41 29.94 -3.42
N SER A 106 -7.37 29.11 -3.47
CA SER A 106 -6.06 29.49 -3.99
C SER A 106 -6.17 29.90 -5.47
N ALA A 107 -5.55 31.04 -5.80
CA ALA A 107 -5.05 31.29 -7.16
C ALA A 107 -3.73 30.54 -7.37
#